data_AF-A0A3M1B2E3-F1
#
_entry.id   AF-A0A3M1B2E3-F1
#
_cell.length_a   1.000
_cell.length_b   1.000
_cell.length_c   1.000
_cell.angle_alpha   90.00
_cell.angle_beta   90.00
_cell.angle_gamma   90.00
#
_symmetry.space_group_name_H-M   'P 1'
#
loop_
_entity.id
_entity.type
_entity.pdbx_description
1 polymer ?
#
loop_
_entity_poly.entity_id
_entity_poly.type
_entity_poly.pdbx_seq_one_letter_code
_entity_poly.pdbx_strand_id
1 'polypeptide(L)'
;TLGYGPRFLHSTGQLHKGGPDEGVFLQLTAQPHFDLPIPGAGYTFGTLRDAQAIGDYLALERRGRRIVRVHLGNDVEAGLSILERTLAQALATSTPQEER
;
A
#
# COMPACT_ATOMS: atom_id res chain seq x y z
N THR A 1 10.18 -5.41 -5.02
CA THR A 1 9.76 -4.74 -6.27
C THR A 1 9.00 -3.47 -5.95
N LEU A 2 8.90 -2.52 -6.90
CA LEU A 2 7.98 -1.37 -6.83
C LEU A 2 6.96 -1.49 -7.97
N GLY A 3 5.68 -1.19 -7.72
CA GLY A 3 4.64 -1.28 -8.74
C GLY A 3 3.43 -0.40 -8.43
N TYR A 4 2.80 0.13 -9.46
CA TYR A 4 1.61 0.98 -9.35
C TYR A 4 0.33 0.14 -9.54
N GLY A 5 -0.62 0.31 -8.61
CA GLY A 5 -1.93 -0.34 -8.71
C GLY A 5 -2.82 0.34 -9.77
N PRO A 6 -3.75 -0.40 -10.40
CA PRO A 6 -3.97 -1.85 -10.31
C PRO A 6 -3.01 -2.67 -11.20
N ARG A 7 -2.12 -2.02 -11.97
CA ARG A 7 -1.29 -2.68 -13.00
C ARG A 7 -0.38 -3.79 -12.49
N PHE A 8 0.15 -3.71 -11.27
CA PHE A 8 1.04 -4.75 -10.74
C PHE A 8 0.35 -6.12 -10.55
N LEU A 9 -0.98 -6.16 -10.57
CA LEU A 9 -1.76 -7.39 -10.41
C LEU A 9 -1.56 -8.41 -11.53
N HIS A 10 -1.20 -7.95 -12.72
CA HIS A 10 -1.04 -8.80 -13.89
C HIS A 10 0.38 -9.29 -14.14
N SER A 11 1.36 -8.90 -13.30
CA SER A 11 2.77 -9.25 -13.50
C SER A 11 3.38 -9.94 -12.27
N THR A 12 3.40 -9.29 -11.11
CA THR A 12 4.03 -9.83 -9.88
C THR A 12 3.01 -10.28 -8.83
N GLY A 13 1.71 -10.10 -9.10
CA GLY A 13 0.63 -10.46 -8.17
C GLY A 13 0.68 -11.92 -7.71
N GLN A 14 0.99 -12.86 -8.62
CA GLN A 14 1.11 -14.28 -8.26
C GLN A 14 2.38 -14.60 -7.45
N LEU A 15 3.49 -13.92 -7.73
CA LEU A 15 4.71 -14.07 -6.95
C LEU A 15 4.49 -13.62 -5.50
N HIS A 16 3.83 -12.47 -5.30
CA HIS A 16 3.58 -11.91 -3.97
C HIS A 16 2.51 -12.66 -3.18
N LYS A 17 1.49 -13.19 -3.86
CA LYS A 17 0.37 -13.87 -3.20
C LYS A 17 0.65 -15.38 -3.05
N GLY A 18 1.27 -16.02 -4.04
CA GLY A 18 1.43 -17.48 -4.13
C GLY A 18 2.84 -18.03 -3.87
N GLY A 19 3.87 -17.19 -3.80
CA GLY A 19 5.25 -17.61 -3.51
C GLY A 19 5.54 -17.89 -2.02
N PRO A 20 6.80 -18.20 -1.66
CA PRO A 20 7.25 -18.35 -0.26
C PRO A 20 6.94 -17.10 0.59
N ASP A 21 6.80 -17.27 1.91
CA ASP A 21 6.44 -16.20 2.86
C ASP A 21 7.58 -15.28 3.28
N GLU A 22 8.36 -14.85 2.30
CA GLU A 22 9.56 -14.04 2.53
C GLU A 22 9.30 -12.54 2.32
N GLY A 23 8.21 -12.19 1.63
CA GLY A 23 7.87 -10.81 1.30
C GLY A 23 7.36 -9.98 2.48
N VAL A 24 7.79 -8.72 2.52
CA VAL A 24 7.20 -7.64 3.34
C VAL A 24 6.66 -6.57 2.39
N PHE A 25 5.41 -6.16 2.60
CA PHE A 25 4.68 -5.31 1.67
C PHE A 25 4.30 -3.98 2.33
N LEU A 26 4.51 -2.89 1.60
CA LEU A 26 4.00 -1.56 1.94
C LEU A 26 3.04 -1.11 0.84
N GLN A 27 1.78 -0.88 1.19
CA GLN A 27 0.79 -0.32 0.29
C GLN A 27 0.57 1.15 0.62
N LEU A 28 0.86 2.03 -0.32
CA LEU A 28 0.57 3.46 -0.23
C LEU A 28 -0.71 3.77 -1.01
N THR A 29 -1.63 4.50 -0.38
CA THR A 29 -2.85 5.00 -1.02
C THR A 29 -3.01 6.48 -0.73
N ALA A 30 -3.74 7.21 -1.58
CA ALA A 30 -4.02 8.63 -1.40
C ALA A 30 -5.41 8.96 -1.94
N GLN A 31 -5.99 10.06 -1.51
CA GLN A 31 -7.26 10.52 -2.05
C GLN A 31 -7.09 10.91 -3.53
N PRO A 32 -8.08 10.61 -4.39
CA PRO A 32 -8.02 10.99 -5.80
C PRO A 32 -8.16 12.51 -5.93
N HIS A 33 -7.27 13.15 -6.68
CA HIS A 33 -7.38 14.59 -6.95
C HIS A 33 -8.59 14.91 -7.85
N PHE A 34 -8.93 13.99 -8.75
CA PHE A 34 -10.14 14.03 -9.56
C PHE A 34 -10.85 12.69 -9.44
N ASP A 35 -12.15 12.72 -9.17
CA ASP A 35 -12.98 11.53 -9.11
C ASP A 35 -14.10 11.58 -10.14
N LEU A 36 -13.97 10.79 -11.20
CA LEU A 36 -14.88 10.80 -12.33
C LEU A 36 -15.93 9.69 -12.16
N PRO A 37 -17.23 9.98 -12.42
CA PRO A 37 -18.24 8.94 -12.45
C PRO A 37 -17.99 7.98 -13.62
N ILE A 38 -18.24 6.70 -13.40
CA ILE A 38 -18.24 5.70 -14.48
C ILE A 38 -19.67 5.60 -15.01
N PRO A 39 -19.92 5.91 -16.30
CA PRO A 39 -21.25 5.86 -16.88
C PRO A 39 -21.93 4.50 -16.67
N GLY A 40 -23.15 4.51 -16.13
CA GLY A 40 -23.96 3.30 -15.92
C GLY A 40 -23.55 2.41 -14.73
N ALA A 41 -22.46 2.70 -14.03
CA ALA A 41 -21.95 1.84 -12.96
C ALA A 41 -22.49 2.18 -11.56
N GLY A 42 -22.95 3.41 -11.35
CA GLY A 42 -23.42 3.88 -10.03
C GLY A 42 -22.28 4.19 -9.04
N TYR A 43 -21.03 4.19 -9.48
CA TYR A 43 -19.84 4.55 -8.71
C TYR A 43 -18.78 5.24 -9.58
N THR A 44 -17.71 5.71 -8.95
CA THR A 44 -16.65 6.50 -9.57
C THR A 44 -15.36 5.71 -9.79
N PHE A 45 -14.44 6.23 -10.61
CA PHE A 45 -13.12 5.63 -10.79
C PHE A 45 -12.30 5.59 -9.50
N GLY A 46 -12.41 6.61 -8.64
CA GLY A 46 -11.82 6.63 -7.31
C GLY A 46 -12.36 5.51 -6.42
N THR A 47 -13.69 5.33 -6.41
CA THR A 47 -14.34 4.20 -5.70
C THR A 47 -13.80 2.85 -6.19
N LEU A 48 -13.72 2.66 -7.51
CA LEU A 48 -13.20 1.42 -8.09
C LEU A 48 -11.73 1.17 -7.70
N ARG A 49 -10.89 2.20 -7.79
CA ARG A 49 -9.47 2.14 -7.41
C ARG A 49 -9.30 1.80 -5.93
N ASP A 50 -10.08 2.43 -5.05
CA ASP A 50 -10.00 2.20 -3.62
C ASP A 50 -10.48 0.80 -3.25
N ALA A 51 -11.56 0.33 -3.88
CA ALA A 51 -12.02 -1.05 -3.74
C ALA A 51 -10.95 -2.07 -4.19
N GLN A 52 -10.25 -1.81 -5.29
CA GLN A 52 -9.14 -2.65 -5.76
C GLN A 52 -7.98 -2.67 -4.75
N ALA A 53 -7.57 -1.49 -4.24
CA ALA A 53 -6.50 -1.39 -3.26
C ALA A 53 -6.84 -2.15 -1.96
N ILE A 54 -8.08 -2.04 -1.48
CA ILE A 54 -8.59 -2.79 -0.32
C ILE A 54 -8.57 -4.30 -0.62
N GLY A 55 -9.06 -4.72 -1.78
CA GLY A 55 -9.07 -6.12 -2.19
C GLY A 55 -7.66 -6.72 -2.20
N ASP A 56 -6.66 -5.95 -2.64
CA ASP A 56 -5.27 -6.38 -2.63
C ASP A 56 -4.68 -6.52 -1.24
N TYR A 57 -4.96 -5.56 -0.35
CA TYR A 57 -4.56 -5.62 1.04
C TYR A 57 -5.13 -6.88 1.71
N LEU A 58 -6.45 -7.08 1.59
CA LEU A 58 -7.14 -8.24 2.18
C LEU A 58 -6.64 -9.56 1.59
N ALA A 59 -6.28 -9.60 0.30
CA ALA A 59 -5.74 -10.81 -0.31
C ALA A 59 -4.37 -11.21 0.26
N LEU A 60 -3.54 -10.24 0.64
CA LEU A 60 -2.24 -10.49 1.29
C LEU A 60 -2.43 -10.81 2.77
N GLU A 61 -3.25 -10.02 3.48
CA GLU A 61 -3.56 -10.23 4.90
C GLU A 61 -4.15 -11.62 5.16
N ARG A 62 -5.15 -12.05 4.39
CA ARG A 62 -5.78 -13.37 4.54
C ARG A 62 -4.84 -14.54 4.26
N ARG A 63 -3.72 -14.30 3.56
CA ARG A 63 -2.66 -15.30 3.32
C ARG A 63 -1.55 -15.25 4.37
N GLY A 64 -1.72 -14.47 5.45
CA GLY A 64 -0.74 -14.31 6.51
C GLY A 64 0.48 -13.47 6.11
N ARG A 65 0.42 -12.73 4.99
CA ARG A 65 1.56 -11.94 4.52
C ARG A 65 1.76 -10.72 5.39
N ARG A 66 3.03 -10.36 5.61
CA ARG A 66 3.41 -9.12 6.32
C ARG A 66 3.13 -7.91 5.42
N ILE A 67 2.01 -7.24 5.66
CA ILE A 67 1.61 -6.04 4.91
C ILE A 67 1.22 -4.89 5.84
N VAL A 68 1.73 -3.70 5.54
CA VAL A 68 1.29 -2.44 6.14
C VAL A 68 0.68 -1.57 5.05
N ARG A 69 -0.48 -0.96 5.33
CA ARG A 69 -1.10 0.03 4.47
C ARG A 69 -0.99 1.41 5.10
N VAL A 70 -0.53 2.39 4.34
CA VAL A 70 -0.48 3.81 4.72
C VAL A 70 -1.35 4.61 3.76
N HIS A 71 -2.24 5.43 4.32
CA HIS A 71 -3.05 6.37 3.56
C HIS A 71 -2.48 7.78 3.72
N LEU A 72 -2.01 8.38 2.62
CA LEU A 72 -1.32 9.66 2.60
C LEU A 72 -2.28 10.87 2.67
N GLY A 73 -3.59 10.65 2.54
CA GLY A 73 -4.60 11.69 2.58
C GLY A 73 -4.71 12.47 1.26
N ASN A 74 -5.13 13.74 1.35
CA ASN A 74 -5.36 14.64 0.21
C ASN A 74 -4.08 15.32 -0.29
N ASP A 75 -3.11 15.53 0.61
CA ASP A 75 -1.81 16.12 0.30
C ASP A 75 -0.75 15.02 0.33
N VAL A 76 -0.44 14.50 -0.86
CA VAL A 76 0.49 13.39 -1.02
C VAL A 76 1.89 13.77 -0.58
N GLU A 77 2.33 15.00 -0.85
CA GLU A 77 3.69 15.44 -0.55
C GLU A 77 3.89 15.62 0.95
N ALA A 78 2.93 16.25 1.63
CA ALA A 78 2.94 16.35 3.08
C ALA A 78 2.83 14.96 3.74
N GLY A 79 1.96 14.08 3.21
CA GLY A 79 1.80 12.72 3.70
C GLY A 79 3.09 11.89 3.57
N LEU A 80 3.80 11.98 2.45
CA LEU A 80 5.08 11.32 2.24
C LEU A 80 6.16 11.87 3.18
N SER A 81 6.21 13.18 3.35
CA SER A 81 7.14 13.83 4.29
C SER A 81 6.94 13.37 5.74
N ILE A 82 5.68 13.15 6.15
CA ILE A 82 5.37 12.57 7.47
C ILE A 82 5.85 11.13 7.54
N LEU A 83 5.52 10.30 6.54
CA LEU A 83 5.92 8.90 6.50
C LEU A 83 7.44 8.75 6.57
N GLU A 84 8.19 9.54 5.81
CA GLU A 84 9.65 9.54 5.84
C GLU A 84 10.20 9.82 7.24
N ARG A 85 9.72 10.89 7.89
CA ARG A 85 10.14 11.24 9.26
C ARG A 85 9.81 10.13 10.26
N THR A 86 8.61 9.57 10.19
CA THR A 86 8.19 8.47 11.07
C THR A 86 9.05 7.23 10.88
N LEU A 87 9.38 6.87 9.63
CA LEU A 87 10.28 5.76 9.33
C LEU A 87 11.69 6.01 9.88
N ALA A 88 12.23 7.22 9.69
CA ALA A 88 13.55 7.59 10.22
C ALA A 88 13.60 7.46 11.76
N GLN A 89 12.57 7.92 12.45
CA GLN A 89 12.45 7.81 13.92
C GLN A 89 12.33 6.36 14.38
N ALA A 90 11.48 5.56 13.72
CA ALA A 90 11.29 4.15 14.05
C ALA A 90 12.61 3.36 13.88
N LEU A 91 13.34 3.63 12.79
CA LEU A 91 14.62 2.97 12.51
C LEU A 91 15.70 3.37 13.52
N ALA A 92 15.78 4.65 13.90
CA ALA A 92 16.72 5.11 14.92
C ALA A 92 16.49 4.43 16.28
N THR A 93 15.22 4.20 16.64
CA THR A 93 14.82 3.56 17.91
C THR A 93 15.02 2.03 17.89
N SER A 94 15.10 1.43 16.70
CA SER A 94 15.26 -0.02 16.52
C SER A 94 16.72 -0.51 16.50
N THR A 95 17.70 0.39 16.66
CA THR A 95 19.12 0.00 16.77
C THR A 95 19.32 -0.81 18.06
N PRO A 96 19.74 -2.09 18.00
CA PRO A 96 19.98 -2.87 19.21
C PRO A 96 21.06 -2.21 20.06
N GLN A 97 20.80 -2.12 21.37
CA GLN A 97 21.84 -1.89 22.35
C GLN A 97 22.75 -3.12 22.29
N GLU A 98 23.97 -2.99 21.76
CA GLU A 98 24.99 -4.05 21.80
C GLU A 98 25.16 -4.53 23.25
N GLU A 99 24.66 -5.72 23.55
CA GLU A 99 24.89 -6.40 24.83
C GLU A 99 26.38 -6.81 24.89
N ARG A 100 27.01 -6.36 25.98
CA ARG A 100 28.38 -6.67 26.39
C ARG A 100 28.49 -8.06 26.99
#